data_AF-A0A5J4L177-F1
#
_entry.id   AF-A0A5J4L177-F1
#
_cell.length_a   1.000
_cell.length_b   1.000
_cell.length_c   1.000
_cell.angle_alpha   90.00
_cell.angle_beta   90.00
_cell.angle_gamma   90.00
#
_symmetry.space_group_name_H-M   'P 1'
#
loop_
_entity.id
_entity.type
_entity.pdbx_description
1 polymer ?
#
loop_
_entity_poly.entity_id
_entity_poly.type
_entity_poly.pdbx_seq_one_letter_code
_entity_poly.pdbx_strand_id
1 'polypeptide(L)' 'MQREIVMFLSTTPYSFENTHTIFKLADAALKKGQKVRLIASGDGVFSIVKGQVPRALSALEDLVGRGLKVDI' A
#
# COMPACT_ATOMS: atom_id res chain seq x y z
N MET A 1 5.64 -23.31 -5.47
CA MET A 1 5.45 -22.24 -4.46
C MET A 1 5.11 -20.94 -5.16
N GLN A 2 4.02 -20.27 -4.80
CA GLN A 2 3.68 -18.95 -5.36
C GLN A 2 4.55 -17.89 -4.68
N ARG A 3 5.28 -17.09 -5.47
CA ARG A 3 6.13 -16.00 -4.96
C ARG A 3 5.24 -14.82 -4.52
N GLU A 4 5.63 -14.12 -3.45
CA GLU A 4 4.95 -12.93 -2.93
C GLU A 4 5.82 -11.69 -3.21
N ILE A 5 5.20 -10.62 -3.71
CA ILE A 5 5.84 -9.31 -3.85
C ILE A 5 5.62 -8.56 -2.55
N VAL A 6 6.70 -8.28 -1.83
CA VAL A 6 6.68 -7.52 -0.58
C VAL A 6 7.22 -6.12 -0.84
N MET A 7 6.43 -5.11 -0.52
CA MET A 7 6.78 -3.70 -0.71
C MET A 7 6.86 -3.00 0.65
N PHE A 8 7.90 -2.19 0.85
CA PHE A 8 8.09 -1.43 2.08
C PHE A 8 7.78 0.05 1.83
N LEU A 9 6.92 0.62 2.66
CA LEU A 9 6.64 2.06 2.69
C LEU A 9 7.16 2.62 4.01
N SER A 10 8.24 3.40 3.94
CA SER A 10 8.89 3.98 5.12
C SER A 10 8.74 5.50 5.25
N THR A 11 8.19 6.15 4.22
CA THR A 11 8.14 7.62 4.14
C THR A 11 6.79 8.17 4.57
N THR A 12 6.81 9.37 5.16
CA THR A 12 5.61 10.11 5.55
C THR A 12 4.66 10.34 4.35
N PRO A 13 3.33 10.26 4.56
CA PRO A 13 2.36 10.57 3.52
C PRO A 13 2.42 12.05 3.11
N TYR A 14 2.05 12.34 1.87
CA TYR A 14 1.90 13.69 1.28
C TYR A 14 3.16 14.55 1.12
N SER A 15 4.30 14.18 1.71
CA SER A 15 5.58 14.86 1.41
C SER A 15 6.24 14.36 0.13
N PHE A 16 5.88 13.16 -0.32
CA PHE A 16 6.44 12.51 -1.51
C PHE A 16 5.34 11.75 -2.26
N GLU A 17 5.63 11.38 -3.50
CA GLU A 17 4.73 10.54 -4.30
C GLU A 17 4.82 9.03 -3.98
N ASN A 18 5.64 8.64 -3.01
CA ASN A 18 5.90 7.22 -2.69
C ASN A 18 4.62 6.44 -2.39
N THR A 19 3.69 7.00 -1.61
CA THR A 19 2.39 6.39 -1.30
C THR A 19 1.54 6.18 -2.57
N HIS A 20 1.56 7.15 -3.48
CA HIS A 20 0.86 7.01 -4.76
C HIS A 20 1.50 5.91 -5.62
N THR A 21 2.83 5.95 -5.78
CA THR A 21 3.58 5.01 -6.61
C THR A 21 3.43 3.57 -6.12
N ILE A 22 3.58 3.33 -4.80
CA ILE A 22 3.48 1.99 -4.24
C ILE A 22 2.08 1.40 -4.37
N PHE A 23 1.03 2.22 -4.27
CA PHE A 23 -0.35 1.78 -4.50
C PHE A 23 -0.59 1.42 -5.97
N LYS A 24 -0.02 2.17 -6.92
CA LYS A 24 -0.08 1.82 -8.36
C LYS A 24 0.65 0.51 -8.66
N LEU A 25 1.80 0.27 -8.03
CA LEU A 25 2.53 -0.99 -8.15
C LEU A 25 1.71 -2.16 -7.57
N ALA A 26 1.11 -1.97 -6.39
CA ALA A 26 0.21 -2.95 -5.78
C ALA A 26 -0.96 -3.29 -6.70
N ASP A 27 -1.64 -2.28 -7.25
CA ASP A 27 -2.75 -2.45 -8.18
C ASP A 27 -2.34 -3.28 -9.41
N ALA A 28 -1.23 -2.91 -10.04
CA ALA A 28 -0.73 -3.60 -11.23
C ALA A 28 -0.34 -5.05 -10.93
N ALA A 29 0.27 -5.32 -9.78
CA ALA A 29 0.65 -6.67 -9.36
C ALA A 29 -0.59 -7.53 -9.05
N LEU A 30 -1.57 -7.00 -8.33
CA LEU A 30 -2.84 -7.69 -8.05
C LEU A 30 -3.62 -8.00 -9.33
N LYS A 31 -3.67 -7.07 -10.29
CA LYS A 31 -4.29 -7.30 -11.62
C LYS A 31 -3.65 -8.46 -12.39
N LYS A 32 -2.37 -8.75 -12.12
CA LYS A 32 -1.63 -9.89 -12.69
C LYS A 32 -1.74 -11.18 -11.87
N GLY A 33 -2.64 -11.23 -10.87
CA GLY A 33 -2.84 -12.40 -10.01
C GLY A 33 -1.67 -12.70 -9.08
N GLN A 34 -0.78 -11.73 -8.84
CA GLN A 34 0.35 -11.90 -7.92
C GLN A 34 -0.13 -11.78 -6.47
N LYS A 35 0.56 -12.48 -5.55
CA LYS A 35 0.43 -12.22 -4.12
C LYS A 35 1.22 -10.98 -3.76
N VAL A 36 0.59 -10.04 -3.06
CA VAL A 36 1.17 -8.73 -2.75
C VAL A 36 1.00 -8.42 -1.27
N ARG A 37 2.06 -7.92 -0.65
CA ARG A 37 2.08 -7.43 0.73
C ARG A 37 2.73 -6.05 0.78
N LEU A 38 2.10 -5.15 1.52
CA LEU A 38 2.65 -3.85 1.87
C LEU A 38 3.04 -3.87 3.36
N ILE A 39 4.28 -3.53 3.66
CA ILE A 39 4.76 -3.34 5.03
C ILE A 39 4.95 -1.84 5.23
N ALA A 40 4.16 -1.24 6.11
CA ALA A 40 4.28 0.16 6.49
C ALA A 40 5.21 0.26 7.70
N SER A 41 6.37 0.89 7.55
CA SER A 41 7.35 1.04 8.63
C SER A 41 7.72 2.51 8.84
N GLY A 42 8.32 2.87 9.98
CA GLY A 42 8.70 4.25 10.27
C GLY A 42 7.54 5.23 10.07
N ASP A 43 7.76 6.31 9.31
CA ASP A 43 6.71 7.29 9.01
C ASP A 43 5.66 6.78 8.01
N GLY A 44 5.92 5.65 7.34
CA GLY A 44 4.97 5.02 6.44
C GLY A 44 3.70 4.52 7.13
N VAL A 45 3.76 4.25 8.44
CA VAL A 45 2.58 3.86 9.25
C VAL A 45 1.49 4.94 9.20
N PHE A 46 1.87 6.21 9.06
CA PHE A 46 0.91 7.30 8.94
C PHE A 46 0.13 7.27 7.62
N SER A 47 0.62 6.57 6.59
CA SER A 47 -0.07 6.41 5.30
C SER A 47 -1.28 5.46 5.36
N ILE A 48 -1.45 4.70 6.45
CA ILE A 48 -2.52 3.71 6.62
C ILE A 48 -3.48 4.06 7.78
N VAL A 49 -3.37 5.27 8.34
CA VAL A 49 -4.21 5.73 9.45
C VAL A 49 -5.59 6.18 8.96
N LYS A 50 -6.66 5.71 9.62
CA LYS A 50 -8.03 6.10 9.30
C LYS A 50 -8.27 7.60 9.49
N GLY A 51 -9.09 8.19 8.62
CA GLY A 51 -9.51 9.59 8.74
C GLY A 51 -8.55 10.63 8.18
N GLN A 52 -7.46 10.22 7.50
CA GLN A 52 -6.58 11.17 6.83
C GLN A 52 -7.23 11.84 5.61
N VAL A 53 -6.90 13.11 5.43
CA VAL A 53 -7.21 13.93 4.25
C VAL A 53 -5.90 14.45 3.65
N PRO A 54 -5.74 14.41 2.30
CA PRO A 54 -6.68 13.89 1.30
C PRO A 54 -6.85 12.36 1.35
N ARG A 55 -7.96 11.82 0.82
CA ARG A 55 -8.37 10.41 0.99
C ARG A 55 -7.50 9.39 0.23
N ALA A 56 -6.19 9.34 0.48
CA ALA A 56 -5.35 8.24 0.01
C ALA A 56 -5.86 6.88 0.53
N LEU A 57 -6.52 6.87 1.69
CA LEU A 57 -7.06 5.68 2.34
C LEU A 57 -8.09 4.92 1.49
N SER A 58 -8.91 5.60 0.68
CA SER A 58 -9.91 4.89 -0.14
C SER A 58 -9.26 4.01 -1.20
N ALA A 59 -8.08 4.38 -1.69
CA ALA A 59 -7.32 3.53 -2.61
C ALA A 59 -6.73 2.32 -1.88
N LEU A 60 -6.25 2.49 -0.64
CA LEU A 60 -5.76 1.39 0.18
C LEU A 60 -6.88 0.38 0.50
N GLU A 61 -8.06 0.87 0.89
CA GLU A 61 -9.23 0.02 1.19
C GLU A 61 -9.67 -0.80 -0.03
N ASP A 62 -9.70 -0.21 -1.23
CA ASP A 62 -9.95 -0.95 -2.48
C ASP A 62 -8.91 -2.05 -2.70
N LEU A 63 -7.62 -1.74 -2.54
CA LEU A 63 -6.53 -2.70 -2.72
C LEU A 63 -6.60 -3.85 -1.71
N VAL A 64 -6.92 -3.56 -0.44
CA VAL A 64 -7.13 -4.58 0.60
C VAL A 64 -8.32 -5.45 0.26
N GLY A 65 -9.44 -4.86 -0.17
CA GLY A 65 -10.62 -5.60 -0.66
C GLY A 65 -10.31 -6.54 -1.82
N ARG A 66 -9.28 -6.22 -2.61
CA ARG A 66 -8.78 -7.03 -3.73
C ARG A 66 -7.63 -7.99 -3.35
N GLY A 67 -7.30 -8.10 -2.07
CA GLY A 67 -6.36 -9.09 -1.55
C GLY A 67 -4.95 -8.58 -1.25
N LEU A 68 -4.71 -7.26 -1.25
CA LEU A 68 -3.49 -6.69 -0.68
C LEU A 68 -3.42 -7.03 0.81
N LYS A 69 -2.32 -7.65 1.25
CA LYS A 69 -2.01 -7.77 2.68
C LYS A 69 -1.27 -6.54 3.15
N VAL A 70 -1.58 -6.05 4.36
CA VAL A 70 -0.93 -4.90 4.97
C VAL A 70 -0.47 -5.27 6.37
N ASP A 71 0.79 -5.02 6.68
CA ASP A 71 1.39 -5.18 8.00
C ASP A 71 2.15 -3.90 8.41
N ILE A 72 2.49 -3.81 9.70
CA ILE A 72 3.31 -2.76 10.30
C ILE A 72 4.61 -3.36 10.80
#